data_AF-A0A7Y5VP68-F1
#
_entry.id   AF-A0A7Y5VP68-F1
#
_cell.length_a   1.000
_cell.length_b   1.000
_cell.length_c   1.000
_cell.angle_alpha   90.00
_cell.angle_beta   90.00
_cell.angle_gamma   90.00
#
_symmetry.space_group_name_H-M   'P 1'
#
loop_
_entity.id
_entity.type
_entity.pdbx_description
1 polymer ?
#
loop_
_entity_poly.entity_id
_entity_poly.type
_entity_poly.pdbx_seq_one_letter_code
_entity_poly.pdbx_strand_id
1 'polypeptide(L)'
;MKRTLTLLLALPAAVLVFALAANQQASAQDAVEPGLFRGTTGTGADTPSGRLMLRVPSTDGTGVPRAGIERPVEPPAEPTVTPPTEPELPPVCGIEIVGHNAIFVIDVSLSMAVKDVGSGEDADGNVISSMSRLEMVKAELIKLIRALPETFSFDIVWLAGHASAHPITDAWMDELVLCTDENREAAIEAVESQHMWFGTPSWNALKRACLNYTDEMCNYVFLSDGAPYPAGAGEWGSNHKEAIFSDFPAWYKGKKDYGCKLHCVHVGKNQNAGTFMQEFADQNDGGYTHR
;
A
#
# COMPACT_ATOMS: atom_id res chain seq x y z
N MET A 1 -5.76 64.79 52.93
CA MET A 1 -6.87 63.81 52.99
C MET A 1 -6.80 62.94 51.75
N LYS A 2 -6.51 61.66 51.92
CA LYS A 2 -6.38 60.66 50.84
C LYS A 2 -7.78 60.18 50.46
N ARG A 3 -8.13 60.20 49.16
CA ARG A 3 -9.30 59.49 48.63
C ARG A 3 -8.84 58.55 47.53
N THR A 4 -8.76 57.28 47.91
CA THR A 4 -8.46 56.11 47.11
C THR A 4 -9.68 55.82 46.22
N LEU A 5 -9.49 55.75 44.91
CA LEU A 5 -10.51 55.31 43.95
C LEU A 5 -10.18 53.85 43.56
N THR A 6 -10.91 52.91 44.14
CA THR A 6 -10.82 51.47 43.81
C THR A 6 -11.82 51.19 42.70
N LEU A 7 -11.34 50.95 41.48
CA LEU A 7 -12.17 50.53 40.36
C LEU A 7 -12.21 48.99 40.33
N LEU A 8 -13.40 48.42 40.60
CA LEU A 8 -13.67 46.99 40.56
C LEU A 8 -13.88 46.57 39.09
N LEU A 9 -12.98 45.75 38.54
CA LEU A 9 -13.18 45.03 37.28
C LEU A 9 -14.03 43.78 37.55
N ALA A 10 -15.23 43.72 36.97
CA ALA A 10 -16.06 42.53 36.94
C ALA A 10 -15.99 41.91 35.53
N LEU A 11 -15.30 40.77 35.42
CA LEU A 11 -15.35 39.88 34.27
C LEU A 11 -16.38 38.78 34.57
N PRO A 12 -17.43 38.57 33.74
CA PRO A 12 -18.19 37.34 33.79
C PRO A 12 -17.42 36.24 33.05
N ALA A 13 -17.09 35.18 33.77
CA ALA A 13 -16.58 33.93 33.25
C ALA A 13 -17.64 33.27 32.35
N ALA A 14 -17.37 33.18 31.05
CA ALA A 14 -18.11 32.31 30.16
C ALA A 14 -17.63 30.86 30.37
N VAL A 15 -18.39 30.10 31.14
CA VAL A 15 -18.22 28.65 31.30
C VAL A 15 -18.76 27.99 30.03
N LEU A 16 -17.86 27.51 29.18
CA LEU A 16 -18.17 26.67 28.03
C LEU A 16 -18.35 25.23 28.53
N VAL A 17 -19.59 24.78 28.69
CA VAL A 17 -19.92 23.39 29.01
C VAL A 17 -19.88 22.58 27.71
N PHE A 18 -18.79 21.83 27.50
CA PHE A 18 -18.77 20.75 26.51
C PHE A 18 -19.56 19.56 27.08
N ALA A 19 -20.72 19.28 26.50
CA ALA A 19 -21.45 18.05 26.75
C ALA A 19 -20.73 16.89 26.03
N LEU A 20 -19.89 16.15 26.77
CA LEU A 20 -19.47 14.81 26.40
C LEU A 20 -20.64 13.87 26.68
N ALA A 21 -21.42 13.54 25.65
CA ALA A 21 -22.29 12.37 25.71
C ALA A 21 -21.42 11.13 25.43
N ALA A 22 -21.02 10.48 26.53
CA ALA A 22 -20.40 9.17 26.51
C ALA A 22 -21.37 8.15 25.93
N ASN A 23 -21.00 7.52 24.82
CA ASN A 23 -21.70 6.35 24.31
C ASN A 23 -21.25 5.16 25.16
N GLN A 24 -22.16 4.61 25.96
CA GLN A 24 -21.96 3.34 26.65
C GLN A 24 -21.99 2.22 25.61
N GLN A 25 -20.83 1.64 25.29
CA GLN A 25 -20.80 0.31 24.69
C GLN A 25 -20.80 -0.72 25.82
N ALA A 26 -21.91 -1.44 25.88
CA ALA A 26 -22.10 -2.59 26.72
C ALA A 26 -21.02 -3.64 26.41
N SER A 27 -20.31 -4.03 27.46
CA SER A 27 -19.49 -5.21 27.54
C SER A 27 -20.35 -6.47 27.38
N ALA A 28 -20.20 -7.15 26.24
CA ALA A 28 -20.44 -8.58 26.13
C ALA A 28 -19.06 -9.24 25.98
N GLN A 29 -18.56 -9.77 27.09
CA GLN A 29 -17.43 -10.69 27.11
C GLN A 29 -17.98 -12.06 26.68
N ASP A 30 -17.65 -12.49 25.48
CA ASP A 30 -17.56 -13.92 25.19
C ASP A 30 -16.09 -14.25 24.95
N ALA A 31 -15.58 -15.06 25.87
CA ALA A 31 -14.23 -15.57 25.87
C ALA A 31 -14.08 -16.63 24.76
N VAL A 32 -13.22 -16.36 23.79
CA VAL A 32 -12.63 -17.39 22.93
C VAL A 32 -11.13 -17.36 23.20
N GLU A 33 -10.63 -18.42 23.83
CA GLU A 33 -9.22 -18.62 24.11
C GLU A 33 -8.41 -18.73 22.80
N PRO A 34 -7.26 -18.05 22.67
CA PRO A 34 -6.31 -18.38 21.62
C PRO A 34 -5.51 -19.63 22.03
N GLY A 35 -5.81 -20.74 21.36
CA GLY A 35 -5.04 -21.97 21.44
C GLY A 35 -3.57 -21.74 21.09
N LEU A 36 -2.71 -22.14 22.02
CA LEU A 36 -1.25 -22.19 21.90
C LEU A 36 -0.86 -23.17 20.77
N PHE A 37 -0.60 -22.68 19.55
CA PHE A 37 0.04 -23.51 18.52
C PHE A 37 1.55 -23.48 18.68
N ARG A 38 2.07 -24.45 19.43
CA ARG A 38 3.50 -24.67 19.65
C ARG A 38 4.06 -25.47 18.47
N GLY A 39 4.61 -24.78 17.48
CA GLY A 39 5.32 -25.39 16.37
C GLY A 39 6.59 -26.10 16.83
N THR A 40 6.60 -27.42 16.75
CA THR A 40 7.75 -28.30 16.96
C THR A 40 8.77 -28.16 15.82
N THR A 41 10.02 -27.89 16.17
CA THR A 41 11.18 -27.97 15.28
C THR A 41 11.42 -29.41 14.83
N GLY A 42 11.08 -29.74 13.59
CA GLY A 42 11.45 -30.99 12.93
C GLY A 42 12.75 -30.83 12.15
N THR A 43 13.85 -31.36 12.69
CA THR A 43 15.09 -31.62 11.95
C THR A 43 14.86 -32.79 10.99
N GLY A 44 14.81 -32.53 9.69
CA GLY A 44 14.55 -33.53 8.63
C GLY A 44 15.63 -33.56 7.56
N ALA A 45 16.53 -34.52 7.72
CA ALA A 45 17.26 -35.31 6.72
C ALA A 45 17.68 -34.71 5.36
N ASP A 46 19.01 -34.68 5.17
CA ASP A 46 19.73 -34.73 3.90
C ASP A 46 19.16 -35.77 2.93
N THR A 47 18.84 -35.35 1.70
CA THR A 47 18.61 -36.26 0.57
C THR A 47 19.61 -35.95 -0.54
N PRO A 48 20.43 -36.92 -0.99
CA PRO A 48 21.38 -36.69 -2.08
C PRO A 48 20.66 -36.68 -3.44
N SER A 49 20.83 -35.59 -4.19
CA SER A 49 20.43 -35.50 -5.60
C SER A 49 21.29 -36.40 -6.48
N GLY A 50 20.76 -37.57 -6.84
CA GLY A 50 21.31 -38.45 -7.87
C GLY A 50 21.08 -37.87 -9.27
N ARG A 51 22.15 -37.46 -9.94
CA ARG A 51 22.15 -36.97 -11.32
C ARG A 51 21.98 -38.14 -12.30
N LEU A 52 20.77 -38.35 -12.81
CA LEU A 52 20.49 -39.35 -13.84
C LEU A 52 21.01 -38.84 -15.20
N MET A 53 22.15 -39.35 -15.67
CA MET A 53 22.63 -39.10 -17.03
C MET A 53 22.01 -40.12 -17.99
N LEU A 54 20.97 -39.69 -18.73
CA LEU A 54 20.40 -40.47 -19.82
C LEU A 54 21.31 -40.38 -21.04
N ARG A 55 22.08 -41.43 -21.32
CA ARG A 55 22.95 -41.54 -22.50
C ARG A 55 22.09 -42.04 -23.67
N VAL A 56 21.77 -41.14 -24.59
CA VAL A 56 21.07 -41.49 -25.84
C VAL A 56 22.08 -42.12 -26.81
N PRO A 57 21.83 -43.32 -27.35
CA PRO A 57 22.68 -43.90 -28.37
C PRO A 57 22.53 -43.15 -29.69
N SER A 58 23.66 -42.71 -30.25
CA SER A 58 23.74 -42.16 -31.60
C SER A 58 23.66 -43.29 -32.60
N THR A 59 22.57 -43.34 -33.37
CA THR A 59 22.40 -44.21 -34.53
C THR A 59 22.95 -43.51 -35.77
N ASP A 60 24.17 -43.87 -36.15
CA ASP A 60 24.68 -43.67 -37.51
C ASP A 60 23.97 -44.66 -38.44
N GLY A 61 23.28 -44.15 -39.45
CA GLY A 61 22.47 -44.97 -40.34
C GLY A 61 22.23 -44.33 -41.71
N THR A 62 23.13 -44.69 -42.63
CA THR A 62 22.86 -44.99 -44.07
C THR A 62 22.09 -43.97 -44.90
N GLY A 63 22.83 -43.31 -45.79
CA GLY A 63 22.28 -42.51 -46.90
C GLY A 63 21.51 -43.35 -47.91
N VAL A 64 20.31 -42.87 -48.24
CA VAL A 64 19.46 -43.35 -49.34
C VAL A 64 19.42 -42.24 -50.40
N PRO A 65 19.53 -42.55 -51.71
CA PRO A 65 19.42 -41.55 -52.77
C PRO A 65 17.98 -41.02 -52.85
N ARG A 66 17.83 -39.71 -52.68
CA ARG A 66 16.54 -38.99 -52.68
C ARG A 66 16.05 -38.79 -54.12
N ALA A 67 15.11 -39.62 -54.55
CA ALA A 67 14.29 -39.36 -55.73
C ALA A 67 13.43 -38.10 -55.49
N GLY A 68 13.21 -37.33 -56.57
CA GLY A 68 12.63 -35.99 -56.55
C GLY A 68 11.37 -35.85 -55.73
N ILE A 69 11.42 -34.98 -54.73
CA ILE A 69 10.28 -34.59 -53.91
C ILE A 69 9.59 -33.41 -54.59
N GLU A 70 8.37 -33.63 -55.05
CA GLU A 70 7.42 -32.57 -55.37
C GLU A 70 7.26 -31.66 -54.15
N ARG A 71 7.39 -30.34 -54.36
CA ARG A 71 7.26 -29.36 -53.28
C ARG A 71 5.90 -29.54 -52.59
N PRO A 72 5.88 -29.83 -51.28
CA PRO A 72 4.64 -29.81 -50.50
C PRO A 72 3.98 -28.45 -50.68
N VAL A 73 2.73 -28.45 -51.12
CA VAL A 73 1.89 -27.25 -51.16
C VAL A 73 1.82 -26.71 -49.72
N GLU A 74 2.33 -25.50 -49.53
CA GLU A 74 2.37 -24.83 -48.23
C GLU A 74 0.93 -24.75 -47.68
N PRO A 75 0.65 -25.34 -46.50
CA PRO A 75 -0.66 -25.24 -45.88
C PRO A 75 -1.07 -23.77 -45.74
N PRO A 76 -2.33 -23.40 -45.99
CA PRO A 76 -2.80 -22.04 -45.77
C PRO A 76 -2.39 -21.58 -44.37
N ALA A 77 -1.69 -20.45 -44.28
CA ALA A 77 -1.25 -19.89 -43.01
C ALA A 77 -2.44 -19.83 -42.06
N GLU A 78 -2.35 -20.54 -40.93
CA GLU A 78 -3.37 -20.48 -39.90
C GLU A 78 -3.56 -19.02 -39.49
N PRO A 79 -4.80 -18.53 -39.36
CA PRO A 79 -5.04 -17.17 -38.91
C PRO A 79 -4.35 -17.01 -37.56
N THR A 80 -3.35 -16.13 -37.49
CA THR A 80 -2.70 -15.74 -36.25
C THR A 80 -3.78 -15.25 -35.29
N VAL A 81 -4.13 -16.09 -34.32
CA VAL A 81 -5.01 -15.70 -33.22
C VAL A 81 -4.22 -14.70 -32.41
N THR A 82 -4.56 -13.41 -32.54
CA THR A 82 -4.02 -12.37 -31.67
C THR A 82 -4.37 -12.79 -30.24
N PRO A 83 -3.38 -12.87 -29.32
CA PRO A 83 -3.67 -13.20 -27.93
C PRO A 83 -4.70 -12.19 -27.39
N PRO A 84 -5.61 -12.62 -26.50
CA PRO A 84 -6.56 -11.72 -25.86
C PRO A 84 -5.80 -10.55 -25.25
N THR A 85 -6.18 -9.33 -25.60
CA THR A 85 -5.67 -8.12 -24.94
C THR A 85 -6.07 -8.19 -23.48
N GLU A 86 -5.09 -8.22 -22.59
CA GLU A 86 -5.33 -8.18 -21.14
C GLU A 86 -6.05 -6.86 -20.80
N PRO A 87 -7.10 -6.88 -19.98
CA PRO A 87 -7.82 -5.65 -19.62
C PRO A 87 -6.88 -4.66 -18.93
N GLU A 88 -6.84 -3.42 -19.41
CA GLU A 88 -6.04 -2.35 -18.80
C GLU A 88 -6.61 -2.01 -17.42
N LEU A 89 -5.74 -1.96 -16.40
CA LEU A 89 -6.13 -1.59 -15.05
C LEU A 89 -6.41 -0.08 -14.96
N PRO A 90 -7.46 0.35 -14.22
CA PRO A 90 -7.68 1.76 -13.98
C PRO A 90 -6.51 2.34 -13.17
N PRO A 91 -6.08 3.58 -13.47
CA PRO A 91 -5.03 4.21 -12.68
C PRO A 91 -5.52 4.52 -11.26
N VAL A 92 -4.66 4.32 -10.27
CA VAL A 92 -4.90 4.75 -8.90
C VAL A 92 -4.14 6.05 -8.64
N CYS A 93 -4.85 7.12 -8.31
CA CYS A 93 -4.24 8.42 -8.07
C CYS A 93 -3.37 8.93 -9.21
N GLY A 94 -3.74 8.59 -10.46
CA GLY A 94 -2.98 8.93 -11.65
C GLY A 94 -1.72 8.08 -11.89
N ILE A 95 -1.56 6.98 -11.16
CA ILE A 95 -0.48 6.01 -11.35
C ILE A 95 -1.00 4.79 -12.10
N GLU A 96 -0.21 4.34 -13.07
CA GLU A 96 -0.37 3.05 -13.72
C GLU A 96 0.33 1.95 -12.88
N ILE A 97 -0.43 0.91 -12.52
CA ILE A 97 0.08 -0.26 -11.81
C ILE A 97 0.51 -1.31 -12.84
N VAL A 98 1.73 -1.80 -12.73
CA VAL A 98 2.31 -2.74 -13.70
C VAL A 98 2.58 -4.12 -13.10
N GLY A 99 2.58 -5.18 -13.90
CA GLY A 99 2.90 -6.53 -13.41
C GLY A 99 1.77 -7.16 -12.59
N HIS A 100 2.12 -7.93 -11.56
CA HIS A 100 1.18 -8.87 -10.92
C HIS A 100 1.08 -8.73 -9.40
N ASN A 101 1.79 -7.78 -8.78
CA ASN A 101 1.61 -7.52 -7.36
C ASN A 101 1.95 -6.09 -6.92
N ALA A 102 1.39 -5.66 -5.80
CA ALA A 102 1.59 -4.32 -5.26
C ALA A 102 1.46 -4.27 -3.74
N ILE A 103 2.15 -3.31 -3.12
CA ILE A 103 1.88 -2.89 -1.75
C ILE A 103 1.45 -1.43 -1.75
N PHE A 104 0.34 -1.16 -1.06
CA PHE A 104 -0.19 0.19 -0.90
C PHE A 104 0.05 0.68 0.54
N VAL A 105 0.93 1.66 0.71
CA VAL A 105 1.13 2.36 1.98
C VAL A 105 0.27 3.62 1.96
N ILE A 106 -0.84 3.60 2.70
CA ILE A 106 -1.89 4.62 2.63
C ILE A 106 -1.96 5.44 3.91
N ASP A 107 -1.71 6.74 3.79
CA ASP A 107 -1.95 7.71 4.86
C ASP A 107 -3.44 7.79 5.22
N VAL A 108 -3.73 7.56 6.50
CA VAL A 108 -5.06 7.75 7.07
C VAL A 108 -4.99 8.70 8.27
N SER A 109 -4.00 9.60 8.29
CA SER A 109 -3.84 10.60 9.34
C SER A 109 -4.91 11.69 9.31
N LEU A 110 -5.04 12.47 10.39
CA LEU A 110 -6.04 13.52 10.55
C LEU A 110 -6.00 14.60 9.45
N SER A 111 -4.84 14.85 8.83
CA SER A 111 -4.77 15.79 7.71
C SER A 111 -5.55 15.31 6.49
N MET A 112 -5.75 14.00 6.34
CA MET A 112 -6.52 13.42 5.25
C MET A 112 -8.03 13.75 5.35
N ALA A 113 -8.49 14.30 6.48
CA ALA A 113 -9.84 14.86 6.67
C ALA A 113 -10.13 16.09 5.82
N VAL A 114 -9.08 16.80 5.39
CA VAL A 114 -9.18 18.12 4.77
C VAL A 114 -9.90 18.02 3.42
N LYS A 115 -10.85 18.93 3.18
CA LYS A 115 -11.69 18.99 1.98
C LYS A 115 -11.18 20.03 0.99
N ASP A 116 -9.96 19.84 0.49
CA ASP A 116 -9.31 20.79 -0.43
C ASP A 116 -8.99 20.22 -1.82
N VAL A 117 -9.41 18.98 -2.08
CA VAL A 117 -9.29 18.27 -3.37
C VAL A 117 -10.44 18.60 -4.33
N GLY A 118 -11.46 19.33 -3.86
CA GLY A 118 -12.57 19.80 -4.69
C GLY A 118 -13.67 18.76 -4.88
N SER A 119 -14.23 18.70 -6.08
CA SER A 119 -15.21 17.70 -6.47
C SER A 119 -14.53 16.45 -7.02
N GLY A 120 -15.02 15.27 -6.65
CA GLY A 120 -14.53 13.99 -7.15
C GLY A 120 -15.67 12.99 -7.35
N GLU A 121 -15.33 11.79 -7.78
CA GLU A 121 -16.28 10.68 -7.89
C GLU A 121 -16.01 9.65 -6.79
N ASP A 122 -17.05 9.19 -6.11
CA ASP A 122 -16.95 8.05 -5.20
C ASP A 122 -16.67 6.73 -5.96
N ALA A 123 -16.56 5.63 -5.22
CA ALA A 123 -16.29 4.30 -5.77
C ALA A 123 -17.35 3.83 -6.79
N ASP A 124 -18.57 4.35 -6.70
CA ASP A 124 -19.72 3.97 -7.53
C ASP A 124 -19.98 4.96 -8.68
N GLY A 125 -19.15 6.01 -8.79
CA GLY A 125 -19.20 7.00 -9.86
C GLY A 125 -20.12 8.19 -9.56
N ASN A 126 -20.59 8.35 -8.31
CA ASN A 126 -21.38 9.53 -7.95
C ASN A 126 -20.47 10.72 -7.69
N VAL A 127 -20.87 11.90 -8.19
CA VAL A 127 -20.12 13.14 -8.00
C VAL A 127 -20.34 13.69 -6.58
N ILE A 128 -19.25 13.87 -5.85
CA ILE A 128 -19.20 14.48 -4.52
C ILE A 128 -18.54 15.86 -4.63
N SER A 129 -19.24 16.93 -4.26
CA SER A 129 -18.79 18.31 -4.47
C SER A 129 -17.74 18.82 -3.48
N SER A 130 -17.59 18.17 -2.33
CA SER A 130 -16.64 18.53 -1.28
C SER A 130 -16.08 17.28 -0.63
N MET A 131 -15.27 16.57 -1.41
CA MET A 131 -14.61 15.34 -1.02
C MET A 131 -13.39 15.66 -0.15
N SER A 132 -13.19 14.89 0.92
CA SER A 132 -11.94 14.89 1.68
C SER A 132 -10.86 14.12 0.94
N ARG A 133 -9.60 14.35 1.29
CA ARG A 133 -8.47 13.60 0.73
C ARG A 133 -8.64 12.09 0.95
N LEU A 134 -9.04 11.67 2.15
CA LEU A 134 -9.28 10.26 2.45
C LEU A 134 -10.42 9.66 1.62
N GLU A 135 -11.53 10.39 1.45
CA GLU A 135 -12.66 9.92 0.61
C GLU A 135 -12.22 9.71 -0.85
N MET A 136 -11.40 10.60 -1.41
CA MET A 136 -10.84 10.44 -2.76
C MET A 136 -9.97 9.20 -2.85
N VAL A 137 -9.04 9.02 -1.91
CA VAL A 137 -8.14 7.87 -1.88
C VAL A 137 -8.90 6.56 -1.77
N LYS A 138 -9.90 6.50 -0.88
CA LYS A 138 -10.76 5.31 -0.73
C LYS A 138 -11.50 5.00 -2.03
N ALA A 139 -12.10 6.01 -2.66
CA ALA A 139 -12.82 5.83 -3.91
C ALA A 139 -11.92 5.29 -5.04
N GLU A 140 -10.72 5.85 -5.20
CA GLU A 140 -9.79 5.41 -6.25
C GLU A 140 -9.17 4.03 -5.95
N LEU A 141 -8.86 3.74 -4.68
CA LEU A 141 -8.34 2.44 -4.28
C LEU A 141 -9.39 1.33 -4.44
N ILE A 142 -10.66 1.59 -4.09
CA ILE A 142 -11.76 0.63 -4.30
C ILE A 142 -11.97 0.38 -5.80
N LYS A 143 -11.95 1.42 -6.64
CA LYS A 143 -12.02 1.28 -8.11
C LYS A 143 -10.89 0.39 -8.64
N LEU A 144 -9.66 0.57 -8.14
CA LEU A 144 -8.54 -0.29 -8.49
C LEU A 144 -8.79 -1.74 -8.06
N ILE A 145 -9.10 -1.98 -6.78
CA ILE A 145 -9.30 -3.32 -6.21
C ILE A 145 -10.38 -4.09 -6.98
N ARG A 146 -11.48 -3.40 -7.35
CA ARG A 146 -12.55 -3.97 -8.19
C ARG A 146 -12.07 -4.46 -9.56
N ALA A 147 -11.03 -3.84 -10.11
CA ALA A 147 -10.51 -4.12 -11.44
C ALA A 147 -9.30 -5.07 -11.46
N LEU A 148 -8.67 -5.35 -10.32
CA LEU A 148 -7.52 -6.24 -10.25
C LEU A 148 -7.89 -7.69 -10.67
N PRO A 149 -7.13 -8.34 -11.57
CA PRO A 149 -7.37 -9.72 -11.95
C PRO A 149 -7.07 -10.66 -10.78
N GLU A 150 -7.71 -11.83 -10.73
CA GLU A 150 -7.52 -12.82 -9.65
C GLU A 150 -6.07 -13.31 -9.49
N THR A 151 -5.28 -13.22 -10.54
CA THR A 151 -3.85 -13.57 -10.55
C THR A 151 -2.97 -12.50 -9.89
N PHE A 152 -3.50 -11.31 -9.64
CA PHE A 152 -2.80 -10.24 -8.97
C PHE A 152 -2.75 -10.48 -7.46
N SER A 153 -1.66 -10.12 -6.79
CA SER A 153 -1.59 -10.14 -5.33
C SER A 153 -1.26 -8.79 -4.72
N PHE A 154 -1.86 -8.47 -3.58
CA PHE A 154 -1.60 -7.19 -2.92
C PHE A 154 -1.80 -7.25 -1.41
N ASP A 155 -1.32 -6.20 -0.75
CA ASP A 155 -1.67 -5.87 0.62
C ASP A 155 -1.73 -4.35 0.80
N ILE A 156 -2.35 -3.91 1.88
CA ILE A 156 -2.49 -2.50 2.23
C ILE A 156 -1.93 -2.28 3.63
N VAL A 157 -0.99 -1.35 3.75
CA VAL A 157 -0.41 -0.89 5.00
C VAL A 157 -0.98 0.48 5.32
N TRP A 158 -1.69 0.58 6.44
CA TRP A 158 -2.26 1.83 6.92
C TRP A 158 -1.19 2.63 7.67
N LEU A 159 -1.02 3.89 7.27
CA LEU A 159 -0.13 4.83 7.90
C LEU A 159 -0.93 5.71 8.87
N ALA A 160 -0.82 5.40 10.16
CA ALA A 160 -1.48 6.11 11.23
C ALA A 160 -0.71 6.03 12.55
N GLY A 161 -0.86 7.02 13.42
CA GLY A 161 -0.48 6.91 14.83
C GLY A 161 -1.70 6.91 15.76
N HIS A 162 -1.49 6.40 16.97
CA HIS A 162 -2.47 6.50 18.04
C HIS A 162 -2.18 7.69 18.96
N ALA A 163 -3.22 8.29 19.55
CA ALA A 163 -3.08 9.36 20.54
C ALA A 163 -2.31 8.93 21.80
N SER A 164 -2.26 7.63 22.10
CA SER A 164 -1.48 7.04 23.20
C SER A 164 -0.04 6.67 22.83
N ALA A 165 0.52 7.33 21.81
CA ALA A 165 1.91 7.29 21.38
C ALA A 165 2.39 6.03 20.61
N HIS A 166 1.61 4.97 20.46
CA HIS A 166 2.02 3.84 19.61
C HIS A 166 1.71 4.12 18.13
N PRO A 167 2.69 3.95 17.21
CA PRO A 167 2.40 3.95 15.78
C PRO A 167 1.51 2.74 15.46
N ILE A 168 0.41 2.98 14.76
CA ILE A 168 -0.44 1.93 14.21
C ILE A 168 -0.04 1.82 12.75
N THR A 169 0.97 0.98 12.51
CA THR A 169 1.30 0.55 11.15
C THR A 169 0.71 -0.82 10.93
N ASP A 170 -0.62 -0.86 10.89
CA ASP A 170 -1.35 -2.09 10.69
C ASP A 170 -1.40 -2.39 9.19
N ALA A 171 -1.19 -3.67 8.86
CA ALA A 171 -1.48 -4.17 7.52
C ALA A 171 -2.88 -4.79 7.53
N TRP A 172 -3.53 -4.84 6.37
CA TRP A 172 -4.80 -5.56 6.24
C TRP A 172 -4.58 -7.07 6.44
N MET A 173 -3.63 -7.69 5.72
CA MET A 173 -3.33 -9.12 5.84
C MET A 173 -1.91 -9.43 6.37
N ASP A 174 -0.98 -8.47 6.30
CA ASP A 174 0.46 -8.65 6.63
C ASP A 174 1.19 -9.65 5.71
N GLU A 175 0.59 -9.94 4.55
CA GLU A 175 1.15 -10.73 3.46
C GLU A 175 0.45 -10.38 2.15
N LEU A 176 1.11 -10.65 1.01
CA LEU A 176 0.48 -10.48 -0.30
C LEU A 176 -0.57 -11.58 -0.51
N VAL A 177 -1.83 -11.19 -0.65
CA VAL A 177 -2.92 -12.13 -0.91
C VAL A 177 -3.42 -11.98 -2.35
N LEU A 178 -3.82 -13.09 -2.97
CA LEU A 178 -4.42 -13.08 -4.31
C LEU A 178 -5.76 -12.33 -4.30
N CYS A 179 -6.07 -11.63 -5.40
CA CYS A 179 -7.33 -10.92 -5.63
C CYS A 179 -8.52 -11.85 -5.94
N THR A 180 -8.73 -12.91 -5.14
CA THR A 180 -9.96 -13.70 -5.19
C THR A 180 -11.17 -12.81 -4.87
N ASP A 181 -12.37 -13.22 -5.29
CA ASP A 181 -13.59 -12.45 -4.98
C ASP A 181 -13.75 -12.21 -3.46
N GLU A 182 -13.45 -13.22 -2.63
CA GLU A 182 -13.51 -13.11 -1.17
C GLU A 182 -12.51 -12.08 -0.62
N ASN A 183 -11.24 -12.15 -1.06
CA ASN A 183 -10.21 -11.21 -0.63
C ASN A 183 -10.49 -9.80 -1.14
N ARG A 184 -11.04 -9.66 -2.35
CA ARG A 184 -11.41 -8.38 -2.94
C ARG A 184 -12.49 -7.68 -2.11
N GLU A 185 -13.57 -8.38 -1.78
CA GLU A 185 -14.64 -7.82 -0.95
C GLU A 185 -14.14 -7.48 0.46
N ALA A 186 -13.33 -8.35 1.08
CA ALA A 186 -12.73 -8.09 2.39
C ALA A 186 -11.78 -6.88 2.37
N ALA A 187 -11.00 -6.70 1.29
CA ALA A 187 -10.16 -5.52 1.13
C ALA A 187 -10.99 -4.24 0.96
N ILE A 188 -12.08 -4.29 0.18
CA ILE A 188 -12.99 -3.15 0.00
C ILE A 188 -13.60 -2.76 1.35
N GLU A 189 -14.11 -3.71 2.13
CA GLU A 189 -14.63 -3.46 3.48
C GLU A 189 -13.56 -2.85 4.40
N ALA A 190 -12.33 -3.38 4.34
CA ALA A 190 -11.21 -2.84 5.11
C ALA A 190 -10.91 -1.38 4.73
N VAL A 191 -10.90 -1.04 3.44
CA VAL A 191 -10.72 0.33 2.93
C VAL A 191 -11.88 1.23 3.40
N GLU A 192 -13.12 0.77 3.25
CA GLU A 192 -14.33 1.50 3.65
C GLU A 192 -14.40 1.76 5.16
N SER A 193 -13.89 0.85 5.98
CA SER A 193 -13.83 1.00 7.44
C SER A 193 -12.80 2.02 7.93
N GLN A 194 -11.84 2.39 7.08
CA GLN A 194 -10.80 3.34 7.46
C GLN A 194 -11.41 4.71 7.77
N HIS A 195 -10.96 5.24 8.89
CA HIS A 195 -11.23 6.58 9.39
C HIS A 195 -9.91 7.25 9.76
N MET A 196 -9.98 8.53 10.12
CA MET A 196 -8.77 9.31 10.34
C MET A 196 -8.18 9.03 11.73
N TRP A 197 -6.86 8.89 11.77
CA TRP A 197 -6.07 8.62 12.97
C TRP A 197 -5.03 9.70 13.22
N PHE A 198 -4.36 9.70 14.37
CA PHE A 198 -3.46 10.78 14.75
C PHE A 198 -2.05 10.59 14.18
N GLY A 199 -1.50 11.59 13.50
CA GLY A 199 -0.09 11.61 13.11
C GLY A 199 0.27 10.69 11.94
N THR A 200 1.50 10.87 11.44
CA THR A 200 1.96 10.33 10.15
C THR A 200 3.30 9.60 10.35
N PRO A 201 3.32 8.37 10.90
CA PRO A 201 4.55 7.63 11.21
C PRO A 201 5.20 6.96 9.98
N SER A 202 5.52 7.77 8.96
CA SER A 202 5.98 7.30 7.64
C SER A 202 7.16 6.34 7.73
N TRP A 203 8.14 6.57 8.61
CA TRP A 203 9.29 5.70 8.77
C TRP A 203 8.89 4.27 9.14
N ASN A 204 7.96 4.10 10.08
CA ASN A 204 7.51 2.77 10.51
C ASN A 204 6.73 2.05 9.42
N ALA A 205 5.83 2.75 8.73
CA ALA A 205 5.00 2.15 7.68
C ALA A 205 5.86 1.75 6.48
N LEU A 206 6.77 2.64 6.07
CA LEU A 206 7.70 2.37 4.97
C LEU A 206 8.62 1.19 5.29
N LYS A 207 9.16 1.15 6.52
CA LYS A 207 9.98 0.03 7.00
C LYS A 207 9.21 -1.29 6.98
N ARG A 208 7.99 -1.31 7.51
CA ARG A 208 7.13 -2.50 7.51
C ARG A 208 6.90 -3.00 6.09
N ALA A 209 6.43 -2.13 5.20
CA ALA A 209 6.18 -2.45 3.80
C ALA A 209 7.43 -2.92 3.04
N CYS A 210 8.63 -2.43 3.39
CA CYS A 210 9.86 -2.93 2.78
C CYS A 210 10.35 -4.26 3.38
N LEU A 211 10.18 -4.49 4.68
CA LEU A 211 10.84 -5.62 5.37
C LEU A 211 9.94 -6.84 5.57
N ASN A 212 8.62 -6.69 5.60
CA ASN A 212 7.69 -7.81 5.82
C ASN A 212 7.36 -8.59 4.55
N TYR A 213 7.70 -8.05 3.38
CA TYR A 213 7.27 -8.60 2.09
C TYR A 213 8.47 -9.03 1.24
N THR A 214 8.23 -9.96 0.33
CA THR A 214 9.26 -10.51 -0.56
C THR A 214 9.88 -9.44 -1.46
N ASP A 215 11.04 -9.72 -2.03
CA ASP A 215 11.68 -8.82 -2.98
C ASP A 215 11.05 -8.87 -4.37
N GLU A 216 10.28 -9.93 -4.66
CA GLU A 216 9.53 -10.12 -5.91
C GLU A 216 8.27 -9.23 -5.97
N MET A 217 8.46 -7.91 -5.83
CA MET A 217 7.40 -6.92 -5.90
C MET A 217 7.49 -6.10 -7.19
N CYS A 218 6.36 -5.88 -7.86
CA CYS A 218 6.27 -5.03 -9.04
C CYS A 218 6.02 -3.57 -8.66
N ASN A 219 5.14 -3.30 -7.70
CA ASN A 219 4.78 -1.92 -7.33
C ASN A 219 4.86 -1.67 -5.83
N TYR A 220 5.41 -0.52 -5.47
CA TYR A 220 5.38 0.04 -4.13
C TYR A 220 4.72 1.41 -4.22
N VAL A 221 3.48 1.53 -3.74
CA VAL A 221 2.73 2.78 -3.79
C VAL A 221 2.71 3.40 -2.41
N PHE A 222 3.30 4.58 -2.27
CA PHE A 222 3.25 5.37 -1.05
C PHE A 222 2.39 6.61 -1.28
N LEU A 223 1.28 6.71 -0.55
CA LEU A 223 0.31 7.79 -0.67
C LEU A 223 0.20 8.55 0.64
N SER A 224 0.41 9.87 0.60
CA SER A 224 0.32 10.73 1.80
C SER A 224 0.06 12.21 1.47
N ASP A 225 -0.56 12.92 2.41
CA ASP A 225 -0.73 14.37 2.41
C ASP A 225 0.16 15.11 3.43
N GLY A 226 0.98 14.35 4.15
CA GLY A 226 1.79 14.79 5.26
C GLY A 226 3.28 14.53 5.02
N ALA A 227 4.12 15.47 5.44
CA ALA A 227 5.53 15.17 5.66
C ALA A 227 5.64 14.30 6.94
N PRO A 228 6.71 13.48 7.07
CA PRO A 228 6.93 12.66 8.26
C PRO A 228 6.85 13.52 9.52
N TYR A 229 5.89 13.20 10.40
CA TYR A 229 5.67 13.99 11.61
C TYR A 229 6.69 13.59 12.68
N PRO A 230 7.53 14.51 13.21
CA PRO A 230 8.44 14.18 14.29
C PRO A 230 7.64 13.65 15.47
N ALA A 231 7.75 12.36 15.76
CA ALA A 231 7.17 11.80 16.97
C ALA A 231 7.81 12.57 18.14
N GLY A 232 7.00 13.27 18.93
CA GLY A 232 7.51 14.22 19.91
C GLY A 232 8.43 13.53 20.92
N ALA A 233 9.70 13.92 20.95
CA ALA A 233 10.75 13.78 21.98
C ALA A 233 10.90 12.48 22.83
N GLY A 234 10.03 11.48 22.71
CA GLY A 234 10.16 10.15 23.33
C GLY A 234 10.48 9.11 22.27
N GLU A 235 11.19 8.05 22.69
CA GLU A 235 11.69 6.80 22.06
C GLU A 235 11.29 6.35 20.62
N TRP A 236 10.36 7.01 19.94
CA TRP A 236 9.96 6.85 18.54
C TRP A 236 10.98 7.45 17.54
N GLY A 237 12.26 7.43 17.92
CA GLY A 237 13.36 8.00 17.17
C GLY A 237 13.37 7.49 15.73
N SER A 238 13.54 8.42 14.80
CA SER A 238 13.67 8.23 13.34
C SER A 238 12.44 8.54 12.47
N ASN A 239 11.29 8.98 13.01
CA ASN A 239 10.21 9.49 12.14
C ASN A 239 10.45 10.93 11.64
N HIS A 240 11.65 11.18 11.11
CA HIS A 240 12.06 12.42 10.49
C HIS A 240 12.52 12.13 9.07
N LYS A 241 12.40 13.13 8.20
CA LYS A 241 12.80 13.08 6.80
C LYS A 241 14.21 12.50 6.62
N GLU A 242 15.15 12.93 7.44
CA GLU A 242 16.57 12.54 7.36
C GLU A 242 16.77 11.04 7.58
N ALA A 243 16.04 10.45 8.53
CA ALA A 243 16.17 9.02 8.82
C ALA A 243 15.47 8.16 7.75
N ILE A 244 14.34 8.60 7.20
CA ILE A 244 13.72 7.92 6.06
C ILE A 244 14.66 7.93 4.86
N PHE A 245 15.26 9.08 4.54
CA PHE A 245 16.22 9.20 3.43
C PHE A 245 17.50 8.41 3.66
N SER A 246 17.93 8.25 4.91
CA SER A 246 19.08 7.42 5.26
C SER A 246 18.77 5.92 5.13
N ASP A 247 17.64 5.48 5.69
CA ASP A 247 17.40 4.06 5.94
C ASP A 247 16.65 3.36 4.80
N PHE A 248 15.68 4.05 4.17
CA PHE A 248 14.82 3.47 3.14
C PHE A 248 15.58 2.87 1.96
N PRO A 249 16.64 3.50 1.41
CA PRO A 249 17.40 2.90 0.31
C PRO A 249 17.94 1.50 0.63
N ALA A 250 18.31 1.24 1.88
CA ALA A 250 18.79 -0.08 2.30
C ALA A 250 17.66 -1.12 2.35
N TRP A 251 16.47 -0.74 2.84
CA TRP A 251 15.32 -1.64 2.91
C TRP A 251 14.71 -1.91 1.53
N TYR A 252 14.72 -0.91 0.65
CA TYR A 252 14.13 -0.99 -0.68
C TYR A 252 15.05 -1.63 -1.72
N LYS A 253 16.36 -1.75 -1.44
CA LYS A 253 17.36 -2.22 -2.40
C LYS A 253 16.99 -3.54 -3.08
N GLY A 254 16.56 -4.55 -2.30
CA GLY A 254 16.16 -5.86 -2.84
C GLY A 254 15.06 -5.71 -3.88
N LYS A 255 13.94 -5.08 -3.48
CA LYS A 255 12.79 -4.80 -4.34
C LYS A 255 13.18 -4.03 -5.61
N LYS A 256 14.02 -3.00 -5.47
CA LYS A 256 14.54 -2.22 -6.60
C LYS A 256 15.35 -3.07 -7.58
N ASP A 257 16.24 -3.93 -7.07
CA ASP A 257 17.05 -4.83 -7.89
C ASP A 257 16.19 -5.85 -8.66
N TYR A 258 15.04 -6.24 -8.10
CA TYR A 258 14.03 -7.07 -8.76
C TYR A 258 13.12 -6.31 -9.75
N GLY A 259 13.30 -4.99 -9.87
CA GLY A 259 12.56 -4.16 -10.83
C GLY A 259 11.30 -3.52 -10.28
N CYS A 260 11.08 -3.54 -8.96
CA CYS A 260 9.97 -2.84 -8.32
C CYS A 260 9.95 -1.36 -8.68
N LYS A 261 8.76 -0.80 -8.90
CA LYS A 261 8.52 0.62 -9.13
C LYS A 261 8.00 1.28 -7.87
N LEU A 262 8.73 2.28 -7.38
CA LEU A 262 8.27 3.16 -6.31
C LEU A 262 7.40 4.27 -6.91
N HIS A 263 6.20 4.43 -6.39
CA HIS A 263 5.29 5.50 -6.74
C HIS A 263 4.94 6.32 -5.50
N CYS A 264 5.23 7.61 -5.53
CA CYS A 264 4.91 8.55 -4.46
C CYS A 264 3.74 9.43 -4.89
N VAL A 265 2.59 9.28 -4.22
CA VAL A 265 1.40 10.11 -4.43
C VAL A 265 1.31 11.15 -3.32
N HIS A 266 1.49 12.41 -3.68
CA HIS A 266 1.14 13.51 -2.81
C HIS A 266 -0.32 13.91 -3.02
N VAL A 267 -1.10 13.91 -1.94
CA VAL A 267 -2.51 14.34 -1.96
C VAL A 267 -2.70 15.69 -1.29
N GLY A 268 -3.45 16.59 -1.91
CA GLY A 268 -3.82 17.89 -1.36
C GLY A 268 -2.76 18.97 -1.58
N LYS A 269 -2.79 20.04 -0.77
CA LYS A 269 -2.03 21.28 -1.03
C LYS A 269 -0.85 21.52 -0.09
N ASN A 270 -0.42 20.50 0.66
CA ASN A 270 0.66 20.64 1.63
C ASN A 270 2.03 20.68 0.96
N GLN A 271 2.60 21.87 0.78
CA GLN A 271 3.88 22.04 0.08
C GLN A 271 5.05 21.28 0.71
N ASN A 272 5.07 21.13 2.03
CA ASN A 272 6.12 20.37 2.72
C ASN A 272 6.00 18.87 2.42
N ALA A 273 4.77 18.35 2.38
CA ALA A 273 4.51 16.97 1.98
C ALA A 273 4.90 16.74 0.52
N GLY A 274 4.47 17.62 -0.40
CA GLY A 274 4.85 17.55 -1.81
C GLY A 274 6.35 17.57 -2.04
N THR A 275 7.08 18.46 -1.36
CA THR A 275 8.54 18.54 -1.44
C THR A 275 9.19 17.24 -0.94
N PHE A 276 8.74 16.73 0.21
CA PHE A 276 9.23 15.45 0.73
C PHE A 276 8.97 14.29 -0.23
N MET A 277 7.75 14.14 -0.74
CA MET A 277 7.35 13.05 -1.63
C MET A 277 8.12 13.08 -2.96
N GLN A 278 8.36 14.27 -3.51
CA GLN A 278 9.13 14.43 -4.73
C GLN A 278 10.60 14.07 -4.52
N GLU A 279 11.25 14.63 -3.49
CA GLU A 279 12.63 14.28 -3.16
C GLU A 279 12.80 12.78 -2.82
N PHE A 280 11.81 12.20 -2.14
CA PHE A 280 11.79 10.77 -1.79
C PHE A 280 11.73 9.89 -3.03
N ALA A 281 10.86 10.23 -3.99
CA ALA A 281 10.80 9.55 -5.28
C ALA A 281 12.13 9.68 -6.04
N ASP A 282 12.64 10.90 -6.18
CA ASP A 282 13.87 11.20 -6.92
C ASP A 282 15.07 10.44 -6.36
N GLN A 283 15.23 10.38 -5.03
CA GLN A 283 16.34 9.67 -4.38
C GLN A 283 16.33 8.15 -4.68
N ASN A 284 15.15 7.59 -4.94
CA ASN A 284 14.97 6.14 -5.07
C ASN A 284 14.70 5.69 -6.51
N ASP A 285 14.83 6.58 -7.50
CA ASP A 285 14.46 6.37 -8.91
C ASP A 285 12.97 5.98 -9.08
N GLY A 286 12.11 6.58 -8.25
CA GLY A 286 10.65 6.41 -8.27
C GLY A 286 9.92 7.47 -9.12
N GLY A 287 8.61 7.33 -9.22
CA GLY A 287 7.71 8.33 -9.81
C GLY A 287 7.01 9.18 -8.76
N TYR A 288 6.79 10.46 -9.05
CA TYR A 288 6.01 11.38 -8.23
C TYR A 288 4.75 11.84 -8.97
N THR A 289 3.60 11.75 -8.29
CA THR A 289 2.30 12.23 -8.78
C THR A 289 1.65 13.12 -7.73
N HIS A 290 1.04 14.21 -8.18
CA HIS A 290 0.27 15.13 -7.33
C HIS A 290 -1.24 15.01 -7.61
N ARG A 291 -2.05 14.94 -6.56
CA ARG A 291 -3.51 14.82 -6.59
C ARG A 291 -4.19 15.82 -5.67
#